data_AF-A0A537QJ55-F1
#
_entry.id   AF-A0A537QJ55-F1
#
_cell.length_a   1.000
_cell.length_b   1.000
_cell.length_c   1.000
_cell.angle_alpha   90.00
_cell.angle_beta   90.00
_cell.angle_gamma   90.00
#
_symmetry.space_group_name_H-M   'P 1'
#
loop_
_entity.id
_entity.type
_entity.pdbx_description
1 polymer ?
#
loop_
_entity_poly.entity_id
_entity_poly.type
_entity_poly.pdbx_seq_one_letter_code
_entity_poly.pdbx_strand_id
1 'polypeptide(L)' 'MTDLRTRLQGLWLPLVTPFRDRELDEASLRRLVAHYMALPVDGLILAATTGESLTLT' A
#
# COMPACT_ATOMS: atom_id res chain seq x y z
N MET A 1 16.25 -3.81 -21.85
CA MET A 1 16.00 -4.18 -20.44
C MET A 1 15.78 -2.88 -19.68
N THR A 2 14.56 -2.57 -19.24
CA THR A 2 14.29 -1.33 -18.49
C THR A 2 14.88 -1.45 -17.09
N ASP A 3 15.73 -0.52 -16.69
CA ASP A 3 16.42 -0.55 -15.41
C ASP A 3 15.46 -0.25 -14.25
N LEU A 4 15.88 -0.61 -13.03
CA LEU A 4 15.06 -0.48 -11.83
C LEU A 4 14.70 0.98 -11.51
N ARG A 5 15.60 1.93 -11.78
CA ARG A 5 15.31 3.36 -11.51
C ARG A 5 14.24 3.88 -12.45
N THR A 6 14.16 3.39 -13.68
CA THR A 6 13.08 3.76 -14.61
C THR A 6 11.74 3.13 -14.22
N ARG A 7 11.72 1.97 -13.54
CA ARG A 7 10.49 1.32 -13.06
C ARG A 7 9.94 1.90 -11.76
N LEU A 8 10.80 2.46 -10.90
CA LEU A 8 10.44 3.02 -9.60
C LEU A 8 10.37 4.56 -9.64
N GLN A 9 9.67 5.08 -10.64
CA GLN A 9 9.39 6.53 -10.78
C GLN A 9 7.90 6.79 -10.56
N GLY A 10 7.54 8.06 -10.40
CA GLY A 10 6.14 8.49 -10.29
C GLY A 10 5.60 8.53 -8.85
N LEU A 11 4.28 8.43 -8.72
CA LEU A 11 3.55 8.55 -7.48
C LEU A 11 3.36 7.17 -6.83
N TRP A 12 4.14 6.92 -5.77
CA TRP A 12 4.03 5.72 -4.95
C TRP A 12 3.34 6.03 -3.63
N LEU A 13 2.17 5.44 -3.42
CA LEU A 13 1.34 5.74 -2.25
C LEU A 13 1.72 4.81 -1.08
N PRO A 14 2.18 5.33 0.06
CA PRO A 14 2.29 4.54 1.29
C PRO A 14 0.89 4.24 1.82
N LEU A 15 0.48 2.97 1.71
CA LEU A 15 -0.87 2.54 2.08
C LEU A 15 -0.95 2.29 3.59
N VAL A 16 -2.02 2.78 4.21
CA VAL A 16 -2.37 2.44 5.59
C VAL A 16 -2.72 0.95 5.71
N THR A 17 -2.47 0.36 6.87
CA THR A 17 -2.92 -1.00 7.18
C THR A 17 -4.18 -0.90 8.05
N PRO A 18 -5.38 -1.21 7.52
CA PRO A 18 -6.61 -1.08 8.29
C PRO A 18 -6.70 -2.21 9.33
N PHE A 19 -6.99 -1.83 10.57
CA PHE A 19 -7.25 -2.76 11.66
C PHE A 19 -8.68 -2.64 12.16
N ARG A 20 -9.24 -3.76 12.62
CA ARG A 20 -10.50 -3.84 13.36
C ARG A 20 -10.31 -4.80 14.53
N ASP A 21 -10.66 -4.36 15.72
CA ASP A 21 -10.47 -5.14 16.96
C ASP A 21 -9.03 -5.64 17.14
N ARG A 22 -8.06 -4.79 16.74
CA ARG A 22 -6.61 -5.07 16.74
C ARG A 22 -6.15 -6.17 15.77
N GLU A 23 -7.04 -6.70 14.96
CA GLU A 23 -6.76 -7.65 13.89
C GLU A 23 -6.78 -6.96 12.53
N LEU A 24 -6.10 -7.54 11.53
CA LEU A 24 -6.09 -7.01 10.17
C LEU A 24 -7.50 -7.03 9.57
N ASP A 25 -8.00 -5.88 9.13
CA ASP A 25 -9.25 -5.79 8.35
C ASP A 25 -8.95 -6.00 6.87
N GLU A 26 -8.86 -7.27 6.46
CA GLU A 26 -8.59 -7.65 5.06
C GLU A 26 -9.60 -7.08 4.06
N ALA A 27 -10.88 -6.99 4.45
CA ALA A 27 -11.92 -6.50 3.56
C ALA A 27 -11.72 -5.02 3.24
N SER A 28 -11.41 -4.22 4.27
CA SER A 28 -11.04 -2.81 4.09
C SER A 28 -9.74 -2.66 3.31
N LEU A 29 -8.73 -3.49 3.56
CA LEU A 29 -7.46 -3.45 2.82
C LEU A 29 -7.69 -3.71 1.32
N ARG A 30 -8.46 -4.74 0.96
CA ARG A 30 -8.81 -5.05 -0.43
C ARG A 30 -9.54 -3.91 -1.11
N ARG A 31 -10.48 -3.26 -0.40
CA ARG A 31 -11.20 -2.08 -0.91
C ARG A 31 -10.28 -0.89 -1.15
N LEU A 32 -9.35 -0.62 -0.24
CA LEU A 32 -8.36 0.45 -0.40
C LEU A 32 -7.45 0.19 -1.60
N VAL A 33 -6.93 -1.03 -1.73
CA VAL A 33 -6.12 -1.42 -2.89
C VAL A 33 -6.91 -1.25 -4.19
N ALA A 34 -8.13 -1.77 -4.26
CA ALA A 34 -8.97 -1.63 -5.46
C ALA A 34 -9.28 -0.16 -5.79
N HIS A 35 -9.52 0.68 -4.79
CA HIS A 35 -9.78 2.10 -4.98
C HIS A 35 -8.55 2.82 -5.56
N TYR A 36 -7.37 2.66 -4.95
CA TYR A 36 -6.17 3.36 -5.39
C TYR A 36 -5.60 2.83 -6.70
N MET A 37 -5.75 1.54 -7.00
CA MET A 37 -5.38 0.99 -8.31
C MET A 37 -6.26 1.49 -9.46
N ALA A 38 -7.42 2.08 -9.18
CA ALA A 38 -8.25 2.76 -10.17
C ALA A 38 -7.89 4.25 -10.37
N LEU A 39 -6.93 4.78 -9.59
CA LEU A 39 -6.45 6.16 -9.66
C LEU A 39 -5.09 6.22 -10.34
N PRO A 40 -4.63 7.41 -10.80
CA PRO A 40 -3.33 7.56 -11.44
C PRO A 40 -2.18 7.53 -10.40
N VAL A 41 -1.97 6.37 -9.77
CA VAL A 41 -0.81 6.08 -8.93
C VAL A 41 0.05 5.03 -9.63
N ASP A 42 1.36 5.15 -9.53
CA ASP A 42 2.31 4.24 -10.17
C ASP A 42 2.57 2.98 -9.33
N GLY A 43 2.23 3.03 -8.04
CA GLY A 43 2.33 1.87 -7.16
C GLY A 43 1.90 2.13 -5.72
N LEU A 44 1.92 1.06 -4.94
CA LEU A 44 1.64 1.08 -3.50
C LEU A 44 2.89 0.65 -2.74
N ILE A 45 3.14 1.30 -1.61
CA ILE A 45 4.13 0.87 -0.62
C ILE A 45 3.37 0.32 0.58
N LEU A 46 3.48 -0.99 0.80
CA LEU A 46 2.83 -1.69 1.90
C LEU A 46 3.79 -1.84 3.09
N ALA A 47 3.25 -1.94 4.30
CA ALA A 47 4.04 -2.12 5.52
C ALA A 47 5.23 -1.13 5.62
N ALA A 48 5.00 0.12 5.21
CA ALA A 48 5.86 1.25 5.55
C ALA A 48 5.48 1.79 6.94
N THR A 49 6.07 2.92 7.35
CA THR A 49 5.68 3.62 8.59
C THR A 49 4.20 3.97 8.62
N THR A 50 3.65 4.48 7.50
CA THR A 50 2.20 4.74 7.33
C THR A 50 1.36 3.46 7.41
N GLY A 51 1.92 2.32 7.00
CA GLY A 51 1.29 1.01 7.09
C GLY A 51 1.50 0.34 8.45
N GLU A 52 1.96 1.08 9.47
CA GLU A 52 2.14 0.59 10.84
C GLU A 52 3.03 -0.66 10.94
N SER A 53 4.08 -0.73 10.12
CA SER A 53 4.89 -1.94 9.92
C SER A 53 5.41 -2.62 11.18
N LEU A 54 5.78 -1.84 12.20
CA LEU A 54 6.30 -2.33 13.47
C LEU A 54 5.22 -2.98 14.37
N THR A 55 3.96 -2.97 13.95
CA THR A 55 2.82 -3.59 14.64
C THR A 55 2.38 -4.91 14.00
N LEU A 56 2.93 -5.24 12.84
CA LEU A 56 2.60 -6.46 12.10
C LEU A 56 3.42 -7.64 12.63
N THR A 57 2.82 -8.84 12.62
CA THR A 57 3.42 -10.11 13.08
C THR A 57 3.62 -11.10 11.96
#